data_AF-A0A847XIV9-F1
#
_entry.id   AF-A0A847XIV9-F1
#
_cell.length_a   1.000
_cell.length_b   1.000
_cell.length_c   1.000
_cell.angle_alpha   90.00
_cell.angle_beta   90.00
_cell.angle_gamma   90.00
#
_symmetry.space_group_name_H-M   'P 1'
#
loop_
_entity.id
_entity.type
_entity.pdbx_description
1 polymer ?
#
loop_
_entity_poly.entity_id
_entity_poly.type
_entity_poly.pdbx_seq_one_letter_code
_entity_poly.pdbx_strand_id
1 'polypeptide(L)'
;MGRKYARESTMKLLYQMEINLDFSDKAINIFFENNSFNTGERAYIEDAIKVIVENLEEIDSYIDNHIEGWEVHRLARVDLSTLRIAIYEIIYREDIPIEVSINEAIEIAKKYSTDESSKFINGVLGSFVRTRDKNE
;
A
#
# COMPACT_ATOMS: atom_id res chain seq x y z
N MET A 1 3.49 19.13 -5.30
CA MET A 1 4.65 18.49 -4.64
C MET A 1 4.12 17.20 -4.03
N GLY A 2 4.51 16.07 -4.62
CA GLY A 2 3.78 14.81 -4.51
C GLY A 2 3.80 14.22 -3.10
N ARG A 3 2.72 13.52 -2.74
CA ARG A 3 2.53 12.78 -1.48
C ARG A 3 3.50 11.60 -1.31
N LYS A 4 4.63 11.60 -2.04
CA LYS A 4 5.63 10.53 -2.11
C LYS A 4 6.16 10.17 -0.73
N TYR A 5 6.55 11.16 0.07
CA TYR A 5 7.06 10.91 1.42
C TYR A 5 5.98 10.35 2.36
N ALA A 6 4.74 10.84 2.26
CA ALA A 6 3.62 10.34 3.04
C ALA A 6 3.26 8.89 2.67
N ARG A 7 3.22 8.58 1.37
CA ARG A 7 2.99 7.22 0.86
C ARG A 7 4.07 6.24 1.31
N GLU A 8 5.32 6.64 1.17
CA GLU A 8 6.46 5.83 1.62
C GLU A 8 6.41 5.58 3.13
N SER A 9 6.01 6.59 3.90
CA SER A 9 5.85 6.47 5.36
C SER A 9 4.67 5.59 5.74
N THR A 10 3.57 5.64 4.99
CA THR A 10 2.43 4.72 5.13
C THR A 10 2.88 3.27 4.92
N MET A 11 3.72 3.02 3.90
CA MET A 11 4.28 1.68 3.63
C MET A 11 5.10 1.17 4.82
N LYS A 12 5.97 2.01 5.37
CA LYS A 12 6.78 1.66 6.53
C LYS A 12 5.92 1.34 7.77
N LEU A 13 4.86 2.12 7.99
CA LEU A 13 3.94 1.88 9.09
C LEU A 13 3.20 0.55 8.91
N LEU A 14 2.63 0.27 7.74
CA LEU A 14 2.00 -1.03 7.46
C LEU A 14 2.97 -2.19 7.63
N TYR A 15 4.20 -2.07 7.12
CA TYR A 15 5.24 -3.07 7.30
C TYR A 15 5.56 -3.33 8.78
N GLN A 16 5.65 -2.26 9.58
CA GLN A 16 5.86 -2.36 11.02
C GLN A 16 4.69 -3.04 11.73
N MET A 17 3.44 -2.68 11.38
CA MET A 17 2.23 -3.28 11.95
C MET A 17 2.16 -4.78 11.63
N GLU A 18 2.45 -5.14 10.38
CA GLU A 18 2.50 -6.52 9.90
C GLU A 18 3.53 -7.38 10.63
N ILE A 19 4.75 -6.87 10.82
CA ILE A 19 5.80 -7.62 11.52
C ILE A 19 5.46 -7.84 12.98
N ASN A 20 4.89 -6.82 13.63
CA ASN A 20 4.56 -6.88 15.04
C ASN A 20 3.19 -7.52 15.30
N LEU A 21 2.40 -7.78 14.25
CA LEU A 21 0.99 -8.19 14.33
C LEU A 21 0.18 -7.25 15.23
N ASP A 22 0.48 -5.95 15.16
CA ASP A 22 -0.13 -4.91 15.99
C ASP A 22 -0.70 -3.82 15.11
N PHE A 23 -2.03 -3.85 14.96
CA PHE A 23 -2.79 -2.86 14.19
C PHE A 23 -3.50 -1.84 15.10
N SER A 24 -3.07 -1.70 16.35
CA SER A 24 -3.69 -0.79 17.29
C SER A 24 -3.28 0.67 17.05
N ASP A 25 -4.12 1.59 17.54
CA ASP A 25 -3.79 3.02 17.58
C ASP A 25 -2.48 3.31 18.32
N LYS A 26 -2.09 2.43 19.25
CA LYS A 26 -0.81 2.56 19.97
C LYS A 26 0.37 2.42 19.02
N ALA A 27 0.35 1.45 18.10
CA ALA A 27 1.40 1.28 17.10
C ALA A 27 1.52 2.50 16.18
N ILE A 28 0.36 3.06 15.77
CA ILE A 28 0.26 4.27 14.95
C ILE A 28 0.86 5.48 15.70
N ASN A 29 0.47 5.67 16.96
CA ASN A 29 0.97 6.78 17.78
C ASN A 29 2.49 6.69 17.99
N ILE A 30 3.02 5.50 18.30
CA ILE A 30 4.47 5.28 18.41
C ILE A 30 5.18 5.65 17.10
N PHE A 31 4.62 5.29 15.95
CA PHE A 31 5.21 5.65 14.66
C PHE A 31 5.27 7.17 14.47
N PHE A 32 4.20 7.89 14.83
CA PHE A 32 4.16 9.35 14.76
C PHE A 32 5.03 10.07 15.80
N GLU A 33 5.27 9.47 16.96
CA GLU A 33 6.21 10.02 17.96
C GLU A 33 7.66 9.93 17.49
N ASN A 34 7.99 8.91 16.69
CA ASN A 34 9.35 8.65 16.20
C ASN A 34 9.66 9.30 14.84
N ASN A 35 8.68 9.92 14.18
CA ASN A 35 8.84 10.49 12.84
C ASN A 35 8.20 11.88 12.75
N SER A 36 8.83 12.81 12.01
CA SER A 36 8.31 14.17 11.81
C SER A 36 7.60 14.29 10.47
N PHE A 37 6.36 14.76 10.50
CA PHE A 37 5.51 14.98 9.33
C PHE A 37 4.90 16.38 9.37
N ASN A 38 4.73 17.00 8.19
CA ASN A 38 3.88 18.18 8.11
C ASN A 38 2.40 17.78 8.24
N THR A 39 1.52 18.76 8.43
CA THR A 39 0.08 18.53 8.64
C THR A 39 -0.58 17.74 7.50
N GLY A 40 -0.20 18.01 6.25
CA GLY A 40 -0.77 17.33 5.09
C GLY A 40 -0.28 15.88 4.95
N GLU A 41 0.99 15.63 5.25
CA GLU A 41 1.57 14.28 5.27
C GLU A 41 0.94 13.42 6.36
N ARG A 42 0.82 13.99 7.57
CA ARG A 42 0.20 13.30 8.71
C ARG A 42 -1.25 12.93 8.41
N ALA A 43 -2.04 13.89 7.92
CA ALA A 43 -3.44 13.65 7.58
C ALA A 43 -3.60 12.55 6.52
N TYR A 44 -2.71 12.52 5.51
CA TYR A 44 -2.71 11.45 4.52
C TYR A 44 -2.40 10.08 5.15
N ILE A 45 -1.38 9.99 6.00
CA ILE A 45 -0.97 8.72 6.61
C ILE A 45 -2.08 8.20 7.54
N GLU A 46 -2.67 9.06 8.37
CA GLU A 46 -3.76 8.69 9.29
C GLU A 46 -4.98 8.18 8.53
N ASP A 47 -5.40 8.89 7.47
CA ASP A 47 -6.52 8.47 6.62
C ASP A 47 -6.23 7.13 5.92
N ALA A 48 -5.06 7.00 5.29
CA ALA A 48 -4.68 5.79 4.58
C ALA A 48 -4.62 4.57 5.49
N ILE A 49 -3.97 4.67 6.65
CA ILE A 49 -3.88 3.55 7.59
C ILE A 49 -5.25 3.16 8.11
N LYS A 50 -6.09 4.14 8.47
CA LYS A 50 -7.43 3.85 8.96
C LYS A 50 -8.25 3.06 7.93
N VAL A 51 -8.34 3.56 6.71
CA VAL A 51 -9.11 2.90 5.64
C VAL A 51 -8.52 1.53 5.30
N ILE A 52 -7.19 1.41 5.22
CA ILE A 52 -6.54 0.13 4.93
C ILE A 52 -6.81 -0.91 6.02
N VAL A 53 -6.73 -0.52 7.30
CA VAL A 53 -6.99 -1.44 8.42
C VAL A 53 -8.46 -1.85 8.49
N GLU A 54 -9.38 -0.91 8.28
CA GLU A 54 -10.83 -1.19 8.27
C GLU A 54 -11.24 -2.13 7.12
N ASN A 55 -10.53 -2.11 5.99
CA ASN A 55 -10.84 -2.90 4.79
C ASN A 55 -9.73 -3.90 4.45
N LEU A 56 -8.96 -4.34 5.44
CA LEU A 56 -7.73 -5.13 5.22
C LEU A 56 -8.01 -6.44 4.46
N GLU A 57 -9.04 -7.17 4.88
CA GLU A 57 -9.44 -8.44 4.25
C GLU A 57 -9.88 -8.25 2.79
N GLU A 58 -10.61 -7.15 2.51
CA GLU A 58 -11.05 -6.83 1.15
C GLU A 58 -9.86 -6.46 0.27
N ILE A 59 -8.97 -5.59 0.75
CA ILE A 59 -7.75 -5.19 0.04
C ILE A 59 -6.86 -6.41 -0.25
N ASP A 60 -6.67 -7.29 0.74
CA ASP A 60 -5.90 -8.52 0.56
C ASP A 60 -6.56 -9.46 -0.45
N SER A 61 -7.89 -9.55 -0.45
CA SER A 61 -8.61 -10.35 -1.44
C SER A 61 -8.40 -9.83 -2.88
N TYR A 62 -8.29 -8.51 -3.08
CA TYR A 62 -7.95 -7.95 -4.39
C TYR A 62 -6.55 -8.37 -4.83
N ILE A 63 -5.59 -8.47 -3.90
CA ILE A 63 -4.24 -8.95 -4.19
C ILE A 63 -4.26 -10.44 -4.52
N ASP A 64 -4.88 -11.26 -3.67
CA ASP A 64 -4.95 -12.72 -3.80
C ASP A 64 -5.55 -13.14 -5.15
N ASN A 65 -6.58 -12.43 -5.62
CA ASN A 65 -7.21 -12.70 -6.92
C ASN A 65 -6.31 -12.40 -8.14
N HIS A 66 -5.20 -11.68 -7.95
CA HIS A 66 -4.31 -11.24 -9.03
C HIS A 66 -2.87 -11.76 -8.89
N ILE A 67 -2.61 -12.68 -7.96
CA ILE A 67 -1.36 -13.42 -7.84
C ILE A 67 -1.59 -14.89 -8.20
N GLU A 68 -0.83 -15.41 -9.17
CA GLU A 68 -0.99 -16.79 -9.62
C GLU A 68 0.02 -17.71 -8.93
N GLY A 69 -0.46 -18.74 -8.23
CA GLY A 69 0.38 -19.79 -7.64
C GLY A 69 1.10 -19.41 -6.33
N TRP A 70 0.74 -18.26 -5.74
CA TRP A 70 1.25 -17.78 -4.46
C TRP A 70 0.10 -17.33 -3.58
N GLU A 71 0.22 -17.53 -2.27
CA GLU A 71 -0.71 -16.97 -1.28
C GLU A 71 -0.18 -15.60 -0.82
N VAL A 72 -1.05 -14.60 -0.60
CA VAL A 72 -0.68 -13.24 -0.16
C VAL A 72 0.31 -13.26 1.01
N HIS A 73 0.10 -14.16 1.96
CA HIS A 73 0.90 -14.24 3.18
C HIS A 73 2.36 -14.70 2.95
N ARG A 74 2.69 -15.18 1.75
CA ARG A 74 4.05 -15.56 1.36
C ARG A 74 4.84 -14.43 0.69
N LEU A 75 4.17 -13.33 0.35
CA LEU A 75 4.85 -12.16 -0.21
C LEU A 75 5.80 -11.54 0.81
N ALA A 76 6.87 -10.92 0.31
CA ALA A 76 7.70 -10.07 1.17
C ALA A 76 6.80 -8.99 1.80
N ARG A 77 6.95 -8.75 3.11
CA ARG A 77 6.08 -7.80 3.83
C ARG A 77 6.11 -6.40 3.24
N VAL A 78 7.25 -5.99 2.68
CA VAL A 78 7.40 -4.72 1.94
C VAL A 78 6.54 -4.72 0.68
N ASP A 79 6.57 -5.80 -0.11
CA ASP A 79 5.80 -5.91 -1.35
C ASP A 79 4.29 -5.93 -1.06
N LEU A 80 3.87 -6.70 -0.05
CA LEU A 80 2.48 -6.73 0.42
C LEU A 80 2.01 -5.35 0.90
N SER A 81 2.80 -4.67 1.73
CA SER A 81 2.47 -3.32 2.22
C SER A 81 2.37 -2.31 1.06
N THR A 82 3.23 -2.45 0.05
CA THR A 82 3.23 -1.61 -1.15
C THR A 82 1.99 -1.84 -2.00
N LEU A 83 1.60 -3.11 -2.22
CA LEU A 83 0.38 -3.47 -2.94
C LEU A 83 -0.88 -2.95 -2.24
N ARG A 84 -0.96 -3.11 -0.92
CA ARG A 84 -2.10 -2.62 -0.13
C ARG A 84 -2.32 -1.12 -0.26
N ILE A 85 -1.24 -0.33 -0.24
CA ILE A 85 -1.34 1.12 -0.42
C ILE A 85 -1.80 1.46 -1.84
N ALA A 86 -1.23 0.80 -2.84
CA ALA A 86 -1.60 1.05 -4.24
C ALA A 86 -3.08 0.72 -4.48
N ILE A 87 -3.57 -0.41 -3.98
CA ILE A 87 -4.98 -0.80 -4.09
C ILE A 87 -5.87 0.16 -3.29
N TYR A 88 -5.45 0.57 -2.09
CA TYR A 88 -6.18 1.59 -1.33
C TYR A 88 -6.36 2.87 -2.15
N GLU A 89 -5.29 3.38 -2.77
CA GLU A 89 -5.42 4.59 -3.57
C GLU A 89 -6.31 4.37 -4.80
N ILE A 90 -6.19 3.23 -5.47
CA ILE A 90 -6.98 2.92 -6.68
C ILE A 90 -8.49 2.79 -6.38
N ILE A 91 -8.86 2.27 -5.20
CA ILE A 91 -10.26 2.02 -4.83
C ILE A 91 -10.89 3.17 -4.04
N TYR A 92 -10.13 3.78 -3.13
CA TYR A 92 -10.69 4.71 -2.14
C TYR A 92 -10.28 6.17 -2.36
N ARG A 93 -9.44 6.47 -3.36
CA ARG A 93 -8.90 7.83 -3.58
C ARG A 93 -9.14 8.34 -5.00
N GLU A 94 -10.31 8.96 -5.20
CA GLU A 94 -10.66 9.65 -6.45
C GLU A 94 -9.73 10.82 -6.80
N ASP A 95 -9.04 11.38 -5.79
CA ASP A 95 -8.11 12.49 -5.98
C ASP A 95 -6.70 12.06 -6.45
N ILE A 96 -6.48 10.76 -6.66
CA ILE A 96 -5.19 10.20 -7.09
C ILE A 96 -5.40 9.42 -8.39
N PRO A 97 -4.78 9.84 -9.51
CA PRO A 97 -4.84 9.06 -10.75
C PRO A 97 -4.24 7.66 -10.55
N ILE A 98 -4.87 6.67 -11.14
CA ILE A 98 -4.48 5.25 -11.04
C ILE A 98 -3.02 5.05 -11.48
N GLU A 99 -2.61 5.71 -12.56
CA GLU A 99 -1.24 5.61 -13.08
C GLU A 99 -0.22 6.17 -12.09
N VAL A 100 -0.59 7.18 -11.30
CA VAL A 100 0.27 7.72 -10.25
C VAL A 100 0.43 6.69 -9.13
N SER A 101 -0.65 6.05 -8.69
CA SER A 101 -0.59 4.99 -7.67
C SER A 101 0.27 3.82 -8.09
N ILE A 102 0.13 3.35 -9.34
CA ILE A 102 0.94 2.27 -9.89
C ILE A 102 2.42 2.67 -9.96
N ASN A 103 2.73 3.83 -10.53
CA ASN A 103 4.11 4.28 -10.68
C ASN A 103 4.79 4.47 -9.32
N GLU A 104 4.09 5.04 -8.33
CA GLU A 104 4.65 5.25 -7.00
C GLU A 104 4.86 3.92 -6.25
N ALA A 105 3.97 2.93 -6.42
CA ALA A 105 4.18 1.58 -5.89
C ALA A 105 5.43 0.91 -6.48
N ILE A 106 5.65 1.05 -7.79
CA ILE A 106 6.85 0.53 -8.47
C ILE A 106 8.12 1.20 -7.93
N GLU A 107 8.10 2.52 -7.73
CA GLU A 107 9.24 3.26 -7.20
C GLU A 107 9.55 2.88 -5.74
N ILE A 108 8.52 2.60 -4.92
CA ILE A 108 8.70 2.06 -3.57
C ILE A 108 9.36 0.68 -3.63
N ALA A 109 8.89 -0.20 -4.51
CA ALA A 109 9.44 -1.54 -4.69
C ALA A 109 10.92 -1.52 -5.09
N LYS A 110 11.30 -0.67 -6.05
CA LYS A 110 12.71 -0.49 -6.45
C LYS A 110 13.59 0.00 -5.31
N LYS A 111 13.04 0.82 -4.42
CA LYS A 111 13.80 1.41 -3.30
C LYS A 111 13.96 0.46 -2.12
N TYR A 112 12.96 -0.36 -1.84
CA TYR A 112 12.87 -1.15 -0.60
C TYR A 112 12.88 -2.66 -0.80
N SER A 113 12.85 -3.12 -2.04
CA SER A 113 12.74 -4.53 -2.40
C SER A 113 13.67 -4.86 -3.57
N THR A 114 13.31 -5.82 -4.42
CA THR A 114 14.13 -6.27 -5.55
C THR A 114 13.63 -5.71 -6.89
N ASP A 115 14.48 -5.75 -7.92
CA ASP A 115 14.07 -5.44 -9.29
C ASP A 115 12.91 -6.33 -9.76
N GLU A 116 12.91 -7.61 -9.38
CA GLU A 116 11.83 -8.54 -9.68
C GLU A 116 10.53 -8.16 -8.95
N SER A 117 10.62 -7.68 -7.70
CA SER A 117 9.44 -7.16 -6.97
C SER A 117 8.80 -5.99 -7.69
N SER A 118 9.59 -5.09 -8.28
CA SER A 118 9.04 -3.95 -9.05
C SER A 118 8.25 -4.40 -10.29
N LYS A 119 8.73 -5.43 -11.00
CA LYS A 119 8.03 -6.02 -12.16
C LYS A 119 6.78 -6.77 -11.72
N PHE A 120 6.89 -7.53 -10.63
CA PHE A 120 5.79 -8.26 -10.03
C PHE A 120 4.64 -7.32 -9.63
N ILE A 121 4.93 -6.26 -8.87
CA ILE A 121 3.95 -5.26 -8.43
C ILE A 121 3.27 -4.60 -9.64
N ASN A 122 4.04 -4.22 -10.67
CA ASN A 122 3.47 -3.68 -11.91
C ASN A 122 2.51 -4.69 -12.59
N GLY A 123 2.87 -5.97 -12.62
CA GLY A 123 2.04 -7.03 -13.17
C GLY A 123 0.72 -7.20 -12.42
N VAL A 124 0.79 -7.30 -11.09
CA VAL A 124 -0.39 -7.45 -10.21
C VAL A 124 -1.33 -6.26 -10.35
N LEU A 125 -0.83 -5.03 -10.20
CA LEU A 125 -1.67 -3.83 -10.28
C LEU A 125 -2.23 -3.61 -11.68
N GLY A 126 -1.46 -3.90 -12.72
CA GLY A 126 -1.96 -3.86 -14.10
C GLY A 126 -3.06 -4.89 -14.36
N SER A 127 -2.98 -6.07 -13.75
CA SER A 127 -4.04 -7.09 -13.83
C SER A 127 -5.30 -6.63 -13.09
N PHE A 128 -5.13 -6.12 -11.87
CA PHE A 128 -6.19 -5.59 -11.03
C PHE A 128 -7.02 -4.51 -11.73
N VAL A 129 -6.37 -3.48 -12.28
CA VAL A 129 -7.07 -2.39 -12.98
C VAL A 129 -7.82 -2.91 -14.21
N ARG A 130 -7.23 -3.80 -15.00
CA ARG A 130 -7.93 -4.41 -16.15
C ARG A 130 -9.16 -5.22 -15.76
N THR A 131 -9.15 -5.87 -14.60
CA THR A 131 -10.31 -6.60 -14.07
C THR A 131 -11.37 -5.63 -13.57
N ARG A 132 -10.98 -4.58 -12.85
CA ARG A 132 -11.88 -3.55 -12.33
C ARG A 132 -12.62 -2.83 -13.46
N ASP A 133 -11.91 -2.33 -14.47
CA ASP A 133 -12.48 -1.57 -15.58
C ASP A 133 -13.42 -2.41 -16.49
N LYS A 134 -13.41 -3.75 -16.38
CA LYS A 134 -14.36 -4.64 -17.07
C LYS A 134 -15.67 -4.83 -16.31
N ASN A 135 -15.66 -4.55 -15.01
CA ASN A 135 -16.80 -4.73 -14.11
C ASN A 135 -17.54 -3.41 -13.82
N GLU A 136 -17.01 -2.28 -14.30
CA GLU A 136 -17.64 -0.96 -14.34
C GLU A 136 -18.43 -0.76 -15.66
#